data_AF-A0A4U7N698-F1
#
_entry.id   AF-A0A4U7N698-F1
#
_cell.length_a   1.000
_cell.length_b   1.000
_cell.length_c   1.000
_cell.angle_alpha   90.00
_cell.angle_beta   90.00
_cell.angle_gamma   90.00
#
_symmetry.space_group_name_H-M   'P 1'
#
loop_
_entity.id
_entity.type
_entity.pdbx_description
1 polymer ?
#
loop_
_entity_poly.entity_id
_entity_poly.type
_entity_poly.pdbx_seq_one_letter_code
_entity_poly.pdbx_strand_id
1 'polypeptide(L)'
;MTQSVLILGASGRFGRNVSEAFQRADWHVREFDRQKDDLLTAAKGVDVIVVGWNPAYPDWAAQLPALHDSVIKVARDTGATVVVPGNVYVYGPDQSPVWSASTPHLARNPLGLIRIDMERAYRESGVRTILLRAGDFIDTQASGNWFDMIMTRKIASGILRYPGRTDVPHAWAFLPDMARAVVQLSEMRQGLNNFEEVAFPGYTLTGHDMYQAIKDVVDRPVVCKPVNWWMFQILAPFWKMARCLLEMRYLWDTPHELSGERFNVLLPDFVPTPLPTALVQSLPKDVAGENA
;
A
#
# COMPACT_ATOMS: atom_id res chain seq x y z
N MET A 1 -18.18 -20.38 -13.78
CA MET A 1 -16.93 -20.15 -14.55
C MET A 1 -15.94 -19.56 -13.58
N THR A 2 -14.74 -20.14 -13.47
CA THR A 2 -13.68 -19.64 -12.60
C THR A 2 -13.24 -18.26 -13.09
N GLN A 3 -13.25 -17.25 -12.21
CA GLN A 3 -12.84 -15.89 -12.56
C GLN A 3 -11.31 -15.83 -12.71
N SER A 4 -10.81 -14.95 -13.57
CA SER A 4 -9.38 -14.81 -13.84
C SER A 4 -8.85 -13.43 -13.50
N VAL A 5 -7.65 -13.38 -12.91
CA VAL A 5 -6.96 -12.14 -12.58
C VAL A 5 -5.55 -12.12 -13.17
N LEU A 6 -5.13 -10.97 -13.69
CA LEU A 6 -3.75 -10.69 -14.07
C LEU A 6 -3.08 -9.80 -13.01
N ILE A 7 -1.99 -10.27 -12.42
CA ILE A 7 -1.22 -9.53 -11.42
C ILE A 7 0.01 -8.92 -12.07
N LEU A 8 0.03 -7.59 -12.18
CA LEU A 8 1.21 -6.85 -12.62
C LEU A 8 2.12 -6.62 -11.40
N GLY A 9 3.36 -7.10 -11.45
CA GLY A 9 4.30 -6.95 -10.33
C GLY A 9 4.08 -7.96 -9.19
N ALA A 10 3.78 -9.21 -9.51
CA ALA A 10 3.57 -10.30 -8.55
C ALA A 10 4.77 -10.57 -7.62
N SER A 11 5.99 -10.23 -8.04
CA SER A 11 7.20 -10.33 -7.20
C SER A 11 7.34 -9.19 -6.17
N GLY A 12 6.52 -8.13 -6.29
CA GLY A 12 6.49 -7.02 -5.35
C GLY A 12 5.62 -7.32 -4.11
N ARG A 13 5.80 -6.53 -3.06
CA ARG A 13 5.11 -6.74 -1.76
C ARG A 13 3.59 -6.82 -1.86
N PHE A 14 2.97 -5.88 -2.57
CA PHE A 14 1.52 -5.85 -2.77
C PHE A 14 1.07 -6.96 -3.73
N GLY A 15 1.75 -7.10 -4.88
CA GLY A 15 1.42 -8.10 -5.90
C GLY A 15 1.48 -9.54 -5.36
N ARG A 16 2.48 -9.87 -4.54
CA ARG A 16 2.62 -11.19 -3.90
C ARG A 16 1.44 -11.49 -2.99
N ASN A 17 1.13 -10.59 -2.06
CA ASN A 17 0.01 -10.76 -1.12
C ASN A 17 -1.33 -10.90 -1.87
N VAL A 18 -1.53 -10.12 -2.92
CA VAL A 18 -2.74 -10.20 -3.75
C VAL A 18 -2.78 -11.49 -4.58
N SER A 19 -1.67 -11.92 -5.18
CA SER A 19 -1.56 -13.21 -5.88
C SER A 19 -1.96 -14.37 -4.96
N GLU A 20 -1.39 -14.42 -3.75
CA GLU A 20 -1.74 -15.43 -2.74
C GLU A 20 -3.22 -15.37 -2.33
N ALA A 21 -3.77 -14.16 -2.14
CA ALA A 21 -5.17 -14.00 -1.75
C ALA A 21 -6.14 -14.49 -2.84
N PHE A 22 -5.88 -14.17 -4.11
CA PHE A 22 -6.69 -14.66 -5.23
C PHE A 22 -6.56 -16.17 -5.44
N GLN A 23 -5.35 -16.74 -5.27
CA GLN A 23 -5.14 -18.19 -5.30
C GLN A 23 -5.97 -18.89 -4.22
N ARG A 24 -6.00 -18.35 -2.99
CA ARG A 24 -6.81 -18.88 -1.88
C ARG A 24 -8.32 -18.75 -2.11
N ALA A 25 -8.74 -17.84 -2.98
CA ALA A 25 -10.13 -17.65 -3.38
C ALA A 25 -10.50 -18.44 -4.66
N ASP A 26 -9.67 -19.40 -5.08
CA ASP A 26 -9.87 -20.24 -6.25
C ASP A 26 -9.98 -19.48 -7.59
N TRP A 27 -9.39 -18.28 -7.68
CA TRP A 27 -9.29 -17.56 -8.95
C TRP A 27 -8.17 -18.13 -9.82
N HIS A 28 -8.34 -18.06 -11.14
CA HIS A 28 -7.25 -18.34 -12.08
C HIS A 28 -6.30 -17.14 -12.13
N VAL A 29 -5.20 -17.23 -11.38
CA VAL A 29 -4.18 -16.19 -11.27
C VAL A 29 -3.15 -16.31 -12.40
N ARG A 30 -2.94 -15.22 -13.12
CA ARG A 30 -1.85 -15.02 -14.09
C ARG A 30 -0.90 -13.96 -13.54
N GLU A 31 0.38 -14.26 -13.49
CA GLU A 31 1.41 -13.30 -13.07
C GLU A 31 2.14 -12.77 -14.30
N PHE A 32 2.23 -11.44 -14.42
CA PHE A 32 2.86 -10.80 -15.58
C PHE A 32 4.37 -10.64 -15.39
N ASP A 33 5.16 -11.17 -16.33
CA ASP A 33 6.60 -10.95 -16.43
C ASP A 33 6.93 -9.90 -17.49
N ARG A 34 7.29 -8.69 -17.04
CA ARG A 34 7.62 -7.55 -17.92
C ARG A 34 8.77 -7.81 -18.91
N GLN A 35 9.59 -8.84 -18.72
CA GLN A 35 10.69 -9.17 -19.63
C GLN A 35 10.26 -10.08 -20.78
N LYS A 36 9.15 -10.79 -20.61
CA LYS A 36 8.75 -11.89 -21.51
C LYS A 36 7.35 -11.70 -22.09
N ASP A 37 6.47 -11.04 -21.36
CA ASP A 37 5.06 -10.97 -21.68
C ASP A 37 4.70 -9.66 -22.38
N ASP A 38 3.77 -9.77 -23.33
CA ASP A 38 3.04 -8.63 -23.89
C ASP A 38 1.76 -8.38 -23.06
N LEU A 39 1.56 -7.15 -22.59
CA LEU A 39 0.49 -6.81 -21.65
C LEU A 39 -0.90 -7.07 -22.24
N LEU A 40 -1.12 -6.72 -23.51
CA LEU A 40 -2.40 -6.92 -24.17
C LEU A 40 -2.72 -8.42 -24.27
N THR A 41 -1.74 -9.23 -24.68
CA THR A 41 -1.90 -10.68 -24.80
C THR A 41 -2.16 -11.33 -23.44
N ALA A 42 -1.42 -10.94 -22.40
CA ALA A 42 -1.60 -11.47 -21.05
C ALA A 42 -2.97 -11.14 -20.45
N ALA A 43 -3.51 -9.96 -20.76
CA ALA A 43 -4.80 -9.48 -20.27
C ALA A 43 -6.02 -10.02 -21.04
N LYS A 44 -5.83 -10.71 -22.18
CA LYS A 44 -6.98 -11.28 -22.92
C LYS A 44 -7.74 -12.29 -22.06
N GLY A 45 -9.04 -12.05 -21.91
CA GLY A 45 -9.95 -12.93 -21.19
C GLY A 45 -9.77 -12.94 -19.67
N VAL A 46 -9.06 -11.97 -19.08
CA VAL A 46 -9.02 -11.79 -17.63
C VAL A 46 -10.15 -10.88 -17.17
N ASP A 47 -10.72 -11.17 -16.01
CA ASP A 47 -11.78 -10.35 -15.42
C ASP A 47 -11.22 -9.09 -14.75
N VAL A 48 -10.03 -9.22 -14.14
CA VAL A 48 -9.42 -8.19 -13.30
C VAL A 48 -7.93 -8.07 -13.60
N ILE A 49 -7.41 -6.84 -13.63
CA ILE A 49 -5.98 -6.52 -13.69
C ILE A 49 -5.60 -5.80 -12.40
N VAL A 50 -4.70 -6.36 -11.60
CA VAL A 50 -4.16 -5.72 -10.39
C VAL A 50 -2.83 -5.05 -10.69
N VAL A 51 -2.73 -3.75 -10.44
CA VAL A 51 -1.53 -2.95 -10.73
C VAL A 51 -0.61 -2.87 -9.52
N GLY A 52 0.12 -3.97 -9.24
CA GLY A 52 1.19 -3.99 -8.24
C GLY A 52 2.54 -3.46 -8.75
N TRP A 53 2.67 -3.19 -10.04
CA TRP A 53 3.90 -2.72 -10.66
C TRP A 53 4.18 -1.26 -10.30
N ASN A 54 5.15 -1.06 -9.39
CA ASN A 54 5.65 0.27 -9.03
C ASN A 54 7.18 0.29 -9.17
N PRO A 55 7.75 1.16 -10.02
CA PRO A 55 9.18 1.39 -10.05
C PRO A 55 9.63 2.08 -8.76
N ALA A 56 10.95 2.22 -8.58
CA ALA A 56 11.49 2.94 -7.42
C ALA A 56 11.10 4.43 -7.49
N TYR A 57 10.94 5.09 -6.32
CA TYR A 57 10.49 6.49 -6.28
C TYR A 57 11.24 7.44 -7.22
N PRO A 58 12.59 7.37 -7.37
CA PRO A 58 13.31 8.23 -8.31
C PRO A 58 12.90 8.10 -9.77
N ASP A 59 12.29 6.97 -10.14
CA ASP A 59 11.93 6.63 -11.51
C ASP A 59 10.45 6.88 -11.81
N TRP A 60 9.65 7.28 -10.81
CA TRP A 60 8.20 7.46 -10.95
C TRP A 60 7.85 8.44 -12.05
N ALA A 61 8.48 9.62 -12.06
CA ALA A 61 8.21 10.66 -13.05
C ALA A 61 8.47 10.19 -14.49
N ALA A 62 9.44 9.30 -14.69
CA ALA A 62 9.83 8.81 -16.00
C ALA A 62 9.01 7.59 -16.47
N GLN A 63 8.52 6.76 -15.53
CA GLN A 63 7.98 5.43 -15.86
C GLN A 63 6.50 5.27 -15.54
N LEU A 64 5.99 5.85 -14.44
CA LEU A 64 4.60 5.61 -14.02
C LEU A 64 3.54 6.08 -15.03
N PRO A 65 3.66 7.28 -15.65
CA PRO A 65 2.64 7.75 -16.60
C PRO A 65 2.42 6.75 -17.75
N ALA A 66 3.49 6.38 -18.46
CA ALA A 66 3.41 5.47 -19.60
C ALA A 66 2.94 4.05 -19.21
N LEU A 67 3.32 3.58 -18.02
CA LEU A 67 2.86 2.31 -17.47
C LEU A 67 1.35 2.32 -17.26
N HIS A 68 0.83 3.32 -16.56
CA HIS A 68 -0.60 3.41 -16.28
C HIS A 68 -1.43 3.67 -17.55
N ASP A 69 -0.93 4.46 -18.50
CA ASP A 69 -1.57 4.65 -19.81
C ASP A 69 -1.70 3.32 -20.57
N SER A 70 -0.67 2.48 -20.51
CA SER A 70 -0.68 1.15 -21.13
C SER A 70 -1.72 0.24 -20.48
N VAL A 71 -1.82 0.26 -19.14
CA VAL A 71 -2.84 -0.51 -18.40
C VAL A 71 -4.25 -0.02 -18.74
N ILE A 72 -4.48 1.29 -18.75
CA ILE A 72 -5.77 1.89 -19.11
C ILE A 72 -6.17 1.47 -20.52
N LYS A 73 -5.25 1.55 -21.48
CA LYS A 73 -5.50 1.12 -22.86
C LYS A 73 -5.89 -0.35 -22.94
N VAL A 74 -5.11 -1.24 -22.32
CA VAL A 74 -5.37 -2.68 -22.34
C VAL A 74 -6.67 -3.03 -21.64
N ALA A 75 -6.98 -2.40 -20.52
CA ALA A 75 -8.24 -2.60 -19.81
C ALA A 75 -9.44 -2.13 -20.63
N ARG A 76 -9.32 -1.03 -21.39
CA ARG A 76 -10.34 -0.58 -22.34
C ARG A 76 -10.56 -1.59 -23.46
N ASP A 77 -9.49 -2.13 -24.04
CA ASP A 77 -9.55 -3.07 -25.16
C ASP A 77 -10.10 -4.44 -24.75
N THR A 78 -9.88 -4.85 -23.49
CA THR A 78 -10.29 -6.17 -22.96
C THR A 78 -11.58 -6.14 -22.14
N GLY A 79 -12.00 -4.98 -21.66
CA GLY A 79 -13.11 -4.83 -20.71
C GLY A 79 -12.78 -5.25 -19.27
N ALA A 80 -11.52 -5.55 -18.96
CA ALA A 80 -11.11 -5.97 -17.62
C ALA A 80 -11.25 -4.81 -16.61
N THR A 81 -11.64 -5.14 -15.38
CA THR A 81 -11.64 -4.17 -14.27
C THR A 81 -10.21 -3.97 -13.76
N VAL A 82 -9.80 -2.74 -13.47
CA VAL A 82 -8.46 -2.45 -12.95
C VAL A 82 -8.54 -2.22 -11.44
N VAL A 83 -7.68 -2.90 -10.68
CA VAL A 83 -7.44 -2.61 -9.26
C VAL A 83 -6.13 -1.85 -9.14
N VAL A 84 -6.18 -0.65 -8.56
CA VAL A 84 -5.02 0.20 -8.32
C VAL A 84 -4.80 0.35 -6.81
N PRO A 85 -3.62 -0.01 -6.28
CA PRO A 85 -3.27 0.33 -4.90
C PRO A 85 -3.03 1.84 -4.81
N GLY A 86 -3.94 2.55 -4.16
CA GLY A 86 -3.81 3.96 -3.82
C GLY A 86 -2.94 4.16 -2.59
N ASN A 87 -2.30 5.32 -2.49
CA ASN A 87 -1.58 5.75 -1.29
C ASN A 87 -2.06 7.14 -0.85
N VAL A 88 -1.63 7.55 0.33
CA VAL A 88 -2.01 8.84 0.92
C VAL A 88 -1.27 10.06 0.34
N TYR A 89 -0.41 9.88 -0.67
CA TYR A 89 0.50 10.94 -1.11
C TYR A 89 -0.23 12.07 -1.84
N VAL A 90 -1.49 11.87 -2.20
CA VAL A 90 -2.34 12.87 -2.88
C VAL A 90 -2.81 13.99 -1.96
N TYR A 91 -2.78 13.80 -0.63
CA TYR A 91 -3.45 14.70 0.30
C TYR A 91 -2.60 15.94 0.68
N GLY A 92 -1.31 15.80 0.96
CA GLY A 92 -0.51 16.94 1.46
C GLY A 92 -0.79 17.30 2.93
N PRO A 93 -0.04 18.25 3.50
CA PRO A 93 0.06 18.44 4.97
C PRO A 93 -1.11 19.20 5.62
N ASP A 94 -1.80 20.07 4.89
CA ASP A 94 -2.75 21.05 5.45
C ASP A 94 -4.21 20.57 5.43
N GLN A 95 -4.44 19.31 5.81
CA GLN A 95 -5.77 18.69 5.74
C GLN A 95 -6.29 18.21 7.09
N SER A 96 -7.61 18.04 7.17
CA SER A 96 -8.25 17.30 8.27
C SER A 96 -7.63 15.91 8.39
N PRO A 97 -7.43 15.37 9.60
CA PRO A 97 -6.72 14.11 9.78
C PRO A 97 -7.48 12.89 9.26
N VAL A 98 -8.81 12.96 9.12
CA VAL A 98 -9.59 11.82 8.60
C VAL A 98 -9.77 11.97 7.09
N TRP A 99 -9.15 11.07 6.34
CA TRP A 99 -9.11 11.08 4.88
C TRP A 99 -10.05 10.06 4.27
N SER A 100 -10.75 10.45 3.21
CA SER A 100 -11.72 9.64 2.49
C SER A 100 -11.67 9.94 0.99
N ALA A 101 -12.57 9.33 0.22
CA ALA A 101 -12.73 9.61 -1.21
C ALA A 101 -13.20 11.05 -1.50
N SER A 102 -13.82 11.73 -0.54
CA SER A 102 -14.23 13.15 -0.70
C SER A 102 -13.16 14.14 -0.25
N THR A 103 -12.06 13.67 0.33
CA THR A 103 -10.96 14.53 0.79
C THR A 103 -10.20 15.08 -0.43
N PRO A 104 -10.05 16.40 -0.59
CA PRO A 104 -9.40 16.99 -1.75
C PRO A 104 -7.94 16.53 -1.89
N HIS A 105 -7.48 16.34 -3.12
CA HIS A 105 -6.07 16.05 -3.39
C HIS A 105 -5.26 17.37 -3.45
N LEU A 106 -4.57 17.73 -2.37
CA LEU A 106 -3.87 19.01 -2.22
C LEU A 106 -2.34 18.90 -2.19
N ALA A 107 -1.79 17.71 -2.43
CA ALA A 107 -0.34 17.54 -2.49
C ALA A 107 0.28 18.37 -3.62
N ARG A 108 1.38 19.07 -3.30
CA ARG A 108 2.15 19.92 -4.23
C ARG A 108 3.55 19.40 -4.52
N ASN A 109 3.97 18.36 -3.81
CA ASN A 109 5.26 17.73 -3.99
C ASN A 109 5.26 16.79 -5.22
N PRO A 110 6.42 16.58 -5.88
CA PRO A 110 6.51 15.79 -7.12
C PRO A 110 5.83 14.41 -7.08
N LEU A 111 6.08 13.60 -6.04
CA LEU A 111 5.50 12.26 -5.91
C LEU A 111 3.98 12.30 -5.70
N GLY A 112 3.49 13.31 -4.98
CA GLY A 112 2.06 13.55 -4.80
C GLY A 112 1.39 13.91 -6.11
N LEU A 113 1.95 14.86 -6.87
CA LEU A 113 1.42 15.28 -8.17
C LEU A 113 1.34 14.12 -9.17
N ILE A 114 2.36 13.26 -9.22
CA ILE A 114 2.34 12.06 -10.09
C ILE A 114 1.15 11.14 -9.75
N ARG A 115 0.84 10.97 -8.45
CA ARG A 115 -0.30 10.16 -8.02
C ARG A 115 -1.63 10.84 -8.33
N ILE A 116 -1.73 12.14 -8.12
CA ILE A 116 -2.94 12.92 -8.48
C ILE A 116 -3.25 12.77 -9.97
N ASP A 117 -2.24 12.93 -10.83
CA ASP A 117 -2.41 12.83 -12.27
C ASP A 117 -2.75 11.39 -12.71
N MET A 118 -2.10 10.38 -12.11
CA MET A 118 -2.43 8.96 -12.34
C MET A 118 -3.89 8.66 -11.98
N GLU A 119 -4.36 9.08 -10.80
CA GLU A 119 -5.73 8.82 -10.36
C GLU A 119 -6.76 9.58 -11.21
N ARG A 120 -6.44 10.82 -11.61
CA ARG A 120 -7.26 11.58 -12.56
C ARG A 120 -7.40 10.83 -13.89
N ALA A 121 -6.29 10.31 -14.44
CA ALA A 121 -6.30 9.57 -15.70
C ALA A 121 -7.24 8.34 -15.63
N TYR A 122 -7.21 7.56 -14.55
CA TYR A 122 -8.16 6.45 -14.39
C TYR A 122 -9.61 6.92 -14.29
N ARG A 123 -9.88 7.98 -13.50
CA ARG A 123 -11.21 8.54 -13.32
C ARG A 123 -11.83 9.02 -14.64
N GLU A 124 -11.02 9.62 -15.51
CA GLU A 124 -11.42 10.15 -16.81
C GLU A 124 -11.40 9.10 -17.93
N SER A 125 -10.72 7.98 -17.73
CA SER A 125 -10.48 6.98 -18.79
C SER A 125 -11.72 6.21 -19.26
N GLY A 126 -12.79 6.20 -18.45
CA GLY A 126 -13.97 5.35 -18.62
C GLY A 126 -13.77 3.88 -18.23
N VAL A 127 -12.55 3.44 -17.90
CA VAL A 127 -12.25 2.07 -17.48
C VAL A 127 -12.79 1.83 -16.08
N ARG A 128 -13.44 0.67 -15.87
CA ARG A 128 -13.87 0.27 -14.54
C ARG A 128 -12.66 0.11 -13.62
N THR A 129 -12.59 0.92 -12.57
CA THR A 129 -11.43 1.01 -11.69
C THR A 129 -11.84 0.93 -10.25
N ILE A 130 -11.16 0.09 -9.48
CA ILE A 130 -11.22 0.04 -8.02
C ILE A 130 -9.89 0.59 -7.49
N LEU A 131 -9.92 1.74 -6.85
CA LEU A 131 -8.78 2.33 -6.17
C LEU A 131 -8.90 2.06 -4.68
N LEU A 132 -8.06 1.15 -4.17
CA LEU A 132 -8.00 0.86 -2.73
C LEU A 132 -6.84 1.64 -2.11
N ARG A 133 -7.15 2.74 -1.42
CA ARG A 133 -6.18 3.63 -0.80
C ARG A 133 -5.79 3.12 0.58
N ALA A 134 -4.50 3.06 0.87
CA ALA A 134 -3.97 2.63 2.16
C ALA A 134 -2.84 3.55 2.65
N GLY A 135 -2.57 3.49 3.95
CA GLY A 135 -1.39 4.09 4.58
C GLY A 135 -0.13 3.24 4.39
N ASP A 136 0.83 3.36 5.31
CA ASP A 136 2.08 2.60 5.25
C ASP A 136 1.84 1.10 5.47
N PHE A 137 2.64 0.26 4.82
CA PHE A 137 2.43 -1.19 4.85
C PHE A 137 3.13 -1.88 6.02
N ILE A 138 2.43 -2.86 6.58
CA ILE A 138 2.96 -3.93 7.40
C ILE A 138 2.85 -5.22 6.57
N ASP A 139 3.95 -5.96 6.44
CA ASP A 139 4.03 -7.15 5.57
C ASP A 139 4.59 -8.34 6.35
N THR A 140 4.27 -9.56 5.94
CA THR A 140 4.73 -10.81 6.60
C THR A 140 6.09 -11.27 6.09
N GLN A 141 6.69 -10.51 5.17
CA GLN A 141 8.01 -10.77 4.61
C GLN A 141 8.78 -9.46 4.45
N ALA A 142 10.11 -9.54 4.50
CA ALA A 142 10.97 -8.40 4.21
C ALA A 142 10.70 -7.86 2.80
N SER A 143 10.40 -6.57 2.71
CA SER A 143 9.82 -5.99 1.50
C SER A 143 10.51 -4.70 1.06
N GLY A 144 11.45 -4.16 1.86
CA GLY A 144 11.97 -2.80 1.66
C GLY A 144 10.98 -1.73 2.11
N ASN A 145 10.06 -2.12 2.97
CA ASN A 145 9.14 -1.37 3.80
C ASN A 145 9.65 -0.19 4.60
N TRP A 146 8.83 0.79 5.00
CA TRP A 146 9.20 1.60 6.17
C TRP A 146 9.27 0.74 7.45
N PHE A 147 8.32 -0.16 7.64
CA PHE A 147 8.25 -1.06 8.79
C PHE A 147 9.51 -1.95 8.86
N ASP A 148 9.77 -2.78 7.84
CA ASP A 148 10.87 -3.76 7.90
C ASP A 148 12.27 -3.13 7.68
N MET A 149 12.41 -2.19 6.75
CA MET A 149 13.74 -1.70 6.36
C MET A 149 14.27 -0.61 7.29
N ILE A 150 13.40 0.16 7.93
CA ILE A 150 13.78 1.31 8.75
C ILE A 150 13.42 1.08 10.22
N MET A 151 12.16 0.79 10.50
CA MET A 151 11.66 0.77 11.89
C MET A 151 12.15 -0.44 12.66
N THR A 152 11.94 -1.64 12.11
CA THR A 152 12.22 -2.92 12.80
C THR A 152 13.52 -3.57 12.34
N ARG A 153 14.31 -2.93 11.47
CA ARG A 153 15.61 -3.44 11.00
C ARG A 153 16.56 -3.90 12.12
N LYS A 154 16.48 -3.24 13.29
CA LYS A 154 17.31 -3.56 14.48
C LYS A 154 16.48 -4.10 15.65
N ILE A 155 15.30 -4.65 15.37
CA ILE A 155 14.41 -5.16 16.42
C ILE A 155 15.01 -6.37 17.14
N ALA A 156 15.77 -7.21 16.45
CA ALA A 156 16.56 -8.29 17.06
C ALA A 156 17.62 -7.76 18.05
N SER A 157 18.01 -6.48 17.97
CA SER A 157 18.88 -5.85 18.97
C SER A 157 18.11 -4.99 19.98
N GLY A 158 16.77 -5.13 20.05
CA GLY A 158 15.91 -4.37 20.97
C GLY A 158 15.71 -2.90 20.56
N ILE A 159 15.91 -2.55 19.29
CA ILE A 159 15.80 -1.15 18.82
C ILE A 159 14.70 -1.03 17.77
N LEU A 160 13.65 -0.28 18.11
CA LEU A 160 12.66 0.26 17.18
C LEU A 160 13.08 1.68 16.78
N ARG A 161 13.14 1.98 15.48
CA ARG A 161 13.41 3.33 14.98
C ARG A 161 12.14 4.01 14.46
N TYR A 162 11.63 5.02 15.16
CA TYR A 162 10.43 5.72 14.70
C TYR A 162 10.78 6.95 13.83
N PRO A 163 10.14 7.15 12.66
CA PRO A 163 10.58 8.20 11.75
C PRO A 163 10.16 9.62 12.14
N GLY A 164 9.00 9.82 12.74
CA GLY A 164 8.50 11.16 13.07
C GLY A 164 8.24 11.37 14.56
N ARG A 165 7.31 12.29 14.82
CA ARG A 165 6.69 12.46 16.12
C ARG A 165 5.93 11.20 16.57
N THR A 166 6.14 10.77 17.81
CA THR A 166 5.52 9.54 18.33
C THR A 166 4.10 9.74 18.85
N ASP A 167 3.60 10.98 18.90
CA ASP A 167 2.27 11.36 19.36
C ASP A 167 1.29 11.66 18.21
N VAL A 168 1.71 11.44 16.96
CA VAL A 168 0.94 11.72 15.76
C VAL A 168 0.29 10.42 15.24
N PRO A 169 -1.05 10.37 15.08
CA PRO A 169 -1.73 9.24 14.45
C PRO A 169 -1.25 9.02 13.01
N HIS A 170 -0.97 7.78 12.66
CA HIS A 170 -0.46 7.38 11.35
C HIS A 170 -1.27 6.18 10.84
N ALA A 171 -1.65 6.20 9.56
CA ALA A 171 -2.42 5.11 8.96
C ALA A 171 -1.50 3.97 8.50
N TRP A 172 -1.89 2.74 8.83
CA TRP A 172 -1.16 1.51 8.53
C TRP A 172 -2.08 0.50 7.86
N ALA A 173 -1.56 -0.28 6.94
CA ALA A 173 -2.29 -1.37 6.30
C ALA A 173 -1.50 -2.68 6.36
N PHE A 174 -2.09 -3.69 6.99
CA PHE A 174 -1.57 -5.05 6.94
C PHE A 174 -1.84 -5.65 5.56
N LEU A 175 -0.78 -5.98 4.81
CA LEU A 175 -0.90 -6.39 3.41
C LEU A 175 -1.76 -7.64 3.19
N PRO A 176 -1.72 -8.68 4.04
CA PRO A 176 -2.65 -9.80 3.92
C PRO A 176 -4.12 -9.38 4.02
N ASP A 177 -4.46 -8.44 4.90
CA ASP A 177 -5.83 -7.94 5.03
C ASP A 177 -6.23 -7.09 3.84
N MET A 178 -5.36 -6.18 3.42
CA MET A 178 -5.59 -5.36 2.22
C MET A 178 -5.79 -6.25 0.98
N ALA A 179 -5.02 -7.34 0.86
CA ALA A 179 -5.17 -8.30 -0.23
C ALA A 179 -6.51 -9.06 -0.17
N ARG A 180 -6.97 -9.49 1.02
CA ARG A 180 -8.32 -10.06 1.19
C ARG A 180 -9.41 -9.08 0.76
N ALA A 181 -9.26 -7.80 1.12
CA ALA A 181 -10.19 -6.76 0.70
C ALA A 181 -10.19 -6.56 -0.83
N VAL A 182 -9.02 -6.60 -1.48
CA VAL A 182 -8.92 -6.54 -2.95
C VAL A 182 -9.72 -7.68 -3.60
N VAL A 183 -9.62 -8.90 -3.09
CA VAL A 183 -10.39 -10.04 -3.61
C VAL A 183 -11.89 -9.79 -3.48
N GLN A 184 -12.38 -9.44 -2.29
CA GLN A 184 -13.82 -9.22 -2.06
C GLN A 184 -14.38 -8.07 -2.90
N LEU A 185 -13.64 -6.96 -3.03
CA LEU A 185 -14.02 -5.83 -3.90
C LEU A 185 -14.04 -6.26 -5.38
N SER A 186 -13.10 -7.12 -5.79
CA SER A 186 -13.04 -7.65 -7.15
C SER A 186 -14.20 -8.58 -7.46
N GLU A 187 -14.67 -9.37 -6.50
CA GLU A 187 -15.83 -10.25 -6.66
C GLU A 187 -17.13 -9.46 -6.87
N MET A 188 -17.30 -8.33 -6.18
CA MET A 188 -18.47 -7.45 -6.31
C MET A 188 -18.32 -6.32 -7.34
N ARG A 189 -17.25 -6.31 -8.14
CA ARG A 189 -16.88 -5.25 -9.09
C ARG A 189 -18.02 -4.74 -9.99
N GLN A 190 -18.99 -5.59 -10.34
CA GLN A 190 -20.11 -5.21 -11.21
C GLN A 190 -21.13 -4.28 -10.52
N GLY A 191 -21.19 -4.28 -9.19
CA GLY A 191 -22.08 -3.44 -8.39
C GLY A 191 -21.45 -2.14 -7.89
N LEU A 192 -20.15 -1.93 -8.16
CA LEU A 192 -19.43 -0.72 -7.76
C LEU A 192 -19.60 0.41 -8.79
N ASN A 193 -19.27 1.65 -8.42
CA ASN A 193 -19.18 2.74 -9.38
C ASN A 193 -18.13 2.43 -10.45
N ASN A 194 -18.22 3.10 -11.60
CA ASN A 194 -17.24 2.91 -12.66
C ASN A 194 -15.82 3.24 -12.19
N PHE A 195 -15.66 4.32 -11.42
CA PHE A 195 -14.45 4.57 -10.64
C PHE A 195 -14.83 4.54 -9.18
N GLU A 196 -14.46 3.46 -8.48
CA GLU A 196 -14.74 3.26 -7.07
C GLU A 196 -13.47 3.50 -6.26
N GLU A 197 -13.47 4.55 -5.45
CA GLU A 197 -12.39 4.87 -4.52
C GLU A 197 -12.79 4.45 -3.12
N VAL A 198 -11.99 3.59 -2.51
CA VAL A 198 -12.23 3.06 -1.17
C VAL A 198 -10.98 3.30 -0.33
N ALA A 199 -11.17 3.98 0.81
CA ALA A 199 -10.14 4.09 1.82
C ALA A 199 -10.13 2.80 2.66
N PHE A 200 -9.00 2.10 2.68
CA PHE A 200 -8.80 0.93 3.54
C PHE A 200 -8.44 1.43 4.95
N PRO A 201 -9.30 1.23 5.96
CA PRO A 201 -9.10 1.84 7.28
C PRO A 201 -7.86 1.30 7.99
N GLY A 202 -7.56 0.01 7.83
CA GLY A 202 -6.40 -0.63 8.42
C GLY A 202 -6.26 -0.37 9.93
N TYR A 203 -5.07 0.01 10.38
CA TYR A 203 -4.83 0.50 11.73
C TYR A 203 -4.50 1.98 11.72
N THR A 204 -4.95 2.71 12.73
CA THR A 204 -4.47 4.07 13.02
C THR A 204 -3.69 4.03 14.32
N LEU A 205 -2.39 4.25 14.24
CA LEU A 205 -1.46 4.10 15.36
C LEU A 205 -0.57 5.32 15.47
N THR A 206 -0.40 5.83 16.68
CA THR A 206 0.73 6.72 16.96
C THR A 206 2.03 5.92 17.03
N GLY A 207 3.18 6.62 16.98
CA GLY A 207 4.46 5.95 17.22
C GLY A 207 4.58 5.35 18.62
N HIS A 208 3.88 5.92 19.60
CA HIS A 208 3.75 5.33 20.93
C HIS A 208 2.96 4.02 20.89
N ASP A 209 1.81 4.00 20.23
CA ASP A 209 0.97 2.79 20.11
C ASP A 209 1.72 1.67 19.40
N MET A 210 2.39 1.98 18.29
CA MET A 210 3.24 1.04 17.57
C MET A 210 4.36 0.49 18.47
N TYR A 211 5.00 1.35 19.26
CA TYR A 211 6.04 0.95 20.20
C TYR A 211 5.52 0.00 21.28
N GLN A 212 4.37 0.31 21.91
CA GLN A 212 3.78 -0.56 22.93
C GLN A 212 3.36 -1.89 22.33
N ALA A 213 2.67 -1.89 21.19
CA ALA A 213 2.23 -3.12 20.53
C ALA A 213 3.40 -4.03 20.15
N ILE A 214 4.53 -3.48 19.69
CA ILE A 214 5.75 -4.25 19.43
C ILE A 214 6.35 -4.78 20.74
N LYS A 215 6.38 -3.97 21.80
CA LYS A 215 6.91 -4.38 23.11
C LYS A 215 6.11 -5.54 23.70
N ASP A 216 4.80 -5.58 23.46
CA ASP A 216 3.91 -6.62 23.98
C ASP A 216 4.07 -7.97 23.26
N VAL A 217 4.52 -7.98 21.99
CA VAL A 217 4.70 -9.21 21.20
C VAL A 217 6.14 -9.71 21.11
N VAL A 218 7.10 -8.91 21.57
CA VAL A 218 8.54 -9.20 21.50
C VAL A 218 9.06 -9.62 22.86
N ASP A 219 9.68 -10.79 22.95
CA ASP A 219 10.24 -11.33 24.20
C ASP A 219 11.64 -10.77 24.51
N ARG A 220 11.80 -9.44 24.48
CA ARG A 220 13.01 -8.74 24.94
C ARG A 220 12.74 -7.26 25.21
N PRO A 221 13.60 -6.59 26.00
CA PRO A 221 13.52 -5.15 26.16
C PRO A 221 13.67 -4.42 24.82
N VAL A 222 12.66 -3.64 24.44
CA VAL A 222 12.68 -2.77 23.26
C VAL A 222 12.74 -1.30 23.69
N VAL A 223 13.62 -0.54 23.04
CA VAL A 223 13.67 0.92 23.16
C VAL A 223 13.29 1.57 21.84
N CYS A 224 12.45 2.60 21.90
CA CYS A 224 12.11 3.43 20.76
C CYS A 224 13.15 4.56 20.60
N LYS A 225 13.73 4.70 19.41
CA LYS A 225 14.70 5.73 19.06
C LYS A 225 14.25 6.49 17.81
N PRO A 226 14.55 7.79 17.67
CA PRO A 226 14.23 8.49 16.43
C PRO A 226 15.09 8.00 15.25
N VAL A 227 14.54 8.08 14.04
CA VAL A 227 15.32 8.00 12.80
C VAL A 227 16.20 9.24 12.68
N ASN A 228 17.43 9.02 12.22
CA ASN A 228 18.41 10.08 12.13
C ASN A 228 18.36 10.80 10.77
N TRP A 229 17.40 11.70 10.60
CA TRP A 229 17.12 12.34 9.29
C TRP A 229 18.28 13.13 8.68
N TRP A 230 19.20 13.66 9.48
CA TRP A 230 20.35 14.40 8.92
C TRP A 230 21.25 13.51 8.06
N MET A 231 21.31 12.20 8.32
CA MET A 231 22.03 11.25 7.46
C MET A 231 21.45 11.23 6.04
N PHE A 232 20.12 11.29 5.91
CA PHE A 232 19.46 11.34 4.61
C PHE A 232 19.72 12.67 3.90
N GLN A 233 19.76 13.79 4.64
CA GLN A 233 20.09 15.12 4.08
C GLN A 233 21.50 15.14 3.50
N ILE A 234 22.49 14.55 4.19
CA ILE A 234 23.87 14.45 3.69
C ILE A 234 23.98 13.53 2.47
N LEU A 235 23.21 12.43 2.45
CA LEU A 235 23.22 11.48 1.33
C LEU A 235 22.42 11.99 0.13
N ALA A 236 21.48 12.92 0.32
CA ALA A 236 20.56 13.41 -0.71
C ALA A 236 21.25 13.89 -2.01
N PRO A 237 22.40 14.58 -2.02
CA PRO A 237 23.08 14.96 -3.24
C PRO A 237 23.48 13.76 -4.12
N PHE A 238 23.86 12.63 -3.51
CA PHE A 238 24.40 11.46 -4.19
C PHE A 238 23.38 10.32 -4.35
N TRP A 239 22.32 10.32 -3.53
CA TRP A 239 21.32 9.25 -3.50
C TRP A 239 19.92 9.80 -3.76
N LYS A 240 19.42 9.63 -5.00
CA LYS A 240 18.09 10.14 -5.41
C LYS A 240 16.96 9.62 -4.51
N MET A 241 17.05 8.38 -4.04
CA MET A 241 16.05 7.82 -3.13
C MET A 241 15.98 8.61 -1.81
N ALA A 242 17.09 9.09 -1.26
CA ALA A 242 17.05 9.93 -0.06
C ALA A 242 16.26 11.23 -0.29
N ARG A 243 16.34 11.83 -1.48
CA ARG A 243 15.52 13.03 -1.81
C ARG A 243 14.03 12.69 -1.77
N CYS A 244 13.62 11.57 -2.37
CA CYS A 244 12.23 11.11 -2.33
C CYS A 244 11.75 10.78 -0.90
N LEU A 245 12.60 10.17 -0.07
CA LEU A 245 12.25 9.89 1.33
C LEU A 245 12.12 11.17 2.16
N LEU A 246 12.97 12.16 1.91
CA LEU A 246 12.88 13.48 2.55
C LEU A 246 11.67 14.27 2.10
N GLU A 247 11.29 14.17 0.82
CA GLU A 247 10.09 14.76 0.26
C GLU A 247 8.83 14.28 0.99
N MET A 248 8.72 12.97 1.24
CA MET A 248 7.56 12.37 1.90
C MET A 248 7.64 12.37 3.43
N ARG A 249 8.71 12.93 4.02
CA ARG A 249 8.92 12.94 5.47
C ARG A 249 7.75 13.57 6.22
N TYR A 250 7.13 14.61 5.66
CA TYR A 250 6.06 15.36 6.33
C TYR A 250 4.91 14.48 6.81
N LEU A 251 4.63 13.36 6.13
CA LEU A 251 3.58 12.42 6.52
C LEU A 251 3.80 11.84 7.93
N TRP A 252 5.05 11.68 8.36
CA TRP A 252 5.37 11.21 9.71
C TRP A 252 5.08 12.23 10.82
N ASP A 253 4.86 13.48 10.45
CA ASP A 253 4.52 14.58 11.35
C ASP A 253 3.10 15.13 11.08
N THR A 254 2.37 14.54 10.12
CA THR A 254 0.99 14.92 9.75
C THR A 254 0.01 13.88 10.28
N PRO A 255 -0.92 14.24 11.19
CA PRO A 255 -1.89 13.29 11.72
C PRO A 255 -2.80 12.80 10.60
N HIS A 256 -2.93 11.49 10.45
CA HIS A 256 -3.81 10.93 9.44
C HIS A 256 -4.38 9.55 9.78
N GLU A 257 -5.63 9.38 9.35
CA GLU A 257 -6.45 8.18 9.42
C GLU A 257 -7.23 8.03 8.11
N LEU A 258 -7.53 6.80 7.71
CA LEU A 258 -8.37 6.51 6.56
C LEU A 258 -9.78 6.15 7.01
N SER A 259 -10.78 6.92 6.58
CA SER A 259 -12.18 6.70 6.93
C SER A 259 -12.66 5.33 6.44
N GLY A 260 -13.08 4.49 7.37
CA GLY A 260 -13.67 3.19 7.09
C GLY A 260 -15.12 3.24 6.60
N GLU A 261 -15.75 4.41 6.48
CA GLU A 261 -17.19 4.53 6.21
C GLU A 261 -17.61 3.79 4.93
N ARG A 262 -16.96 4.09 3.79
CA ARG A 262 -17.27 3.43 2.52
C ARG A 262 -16.84 1.96 2.52
N PHE A 263 -15.72 1.64 3.16
CA PHE A 263 -15.21 0.28 3.26
C PHE A 263 -16.18 -0.63 4.02
N ASN A 264 -16.67 -0.18 5.17
CA ASN A 264 -17.59 -0.95 6.03
C ASN A 264 -18.98 -1.13 5.40
N VAL A 265 -19.41 -0.20 4.53
CA VAL A 265 -20.64 -0.37 3.74
C VAL A 265 -20.47 -1.46 2.68
N LEU A 266 -19.31 -1.52 2.03
CA LEU A 266 -19.04 -2.49 0.97
C LEU A 266 -18.73 -3.88 1.55
N LEU A 267 -17.95 -3.94 2.63
CA LEU A 267 -17.45 -5.17 3.26
C LEU A 267 -17.83 -5.20 4.77
N PRO A 268 -19.12 -5.27 5.13
CA PRO A 268 -19.56 -5.20 6.53
C PRO A 268 -19.07 -6.37 7.39
N ASP A 269 -18.83 -7.53 6.76
CA ASP A 269 -18.37 -8.74 7.42
C ASP A 269 -16.83 -8.88 7.42
N PHE A 270 -16.11 -7.85 6.98
CA PHE A 270 -14.65 -7.90 6.94
C PHE A 270 -14.07 -7.90 8.36
N VAL A 271 -13.47 -9.02 8.75
CA VAL A 271 -12.75 -9.12 10.02
C VAL A 271 -11.27 -8.75 9.80
N PRO A 272 -10.78 -7.62 10.34
CA PRO A 272 -9.37 -7.29 10.30
C PRO A 272 -8.58 -8.21 11.24
N THR A 273 -7.33 -8.50 10.88
CA THR A 273 -6.39 -9.22 11.73
C THR A 273 -6.09 -8.35 12.96
N PRO A 274 -6.17 -8.87 14.19
CA PRO A 274 -5.77 -8.10 15.37
C PRO A 274 -4.30 -7.66 15.28
N LEU A 275 -4.00 -6.43 15.72
CA LEU A 275 -2.65 -5.85 15.61
C LEU A 275 -1.55 -6.74 16.20
N PRO A 276 -1.69 -7.35 17.40
CA PRO A 276 -0.66 -8.24 17.93
C PRO A 276 -0.34 -9.41 16.98
N THR A 277 -1.37 -10.05 16.43
CA THR A 277 -1.22 -11.14 15.46
C THR A 277 -0.52 -10.68 14.19
N ALA A 278 -0.88 -9.50 13.66
CA ALA A 278 -0.22 -8.93 12.49
C ALA A 278 1.27 -8.65 12.76
N LEU A 279 1.60 -8.07 13.92
CA LEU A 279 2.99 -7.79 14.30
C LEU A 279 3.83 -9.06 14.48
N VAL A 280 3.28 -10.10 15.11
CA VAL A 280 3.95 -11.42 15.25
C VAL A 280 4.29 -11.99 13.88
N GLN A 281 3.37 -11.91 12.92
CA GLN A 281 3.58 -12.40 11.56
C GLN A 281 4.57 -11.55 10.74
N SER A 282 4.77 -10.29 11.15
CA SER A 282 5.60 -9.31 10.44
C SER A 282 6.99 -9.09 11.01
N LEU A 283 7.26 -9.63 12.20
CA LEU A 283 8.56 -9.56 12.85
C LEU A 283 9.40 -10.82 12.55
N PRO A 284 10.74 -10.73 12.65
CA PRO A 284 11.59 -11.90 12.56
C PRO A 284 11.19 -12.97 13.59
N LYS A 285 11.14 -14.24 13.16
CA LYS A 285 10.68 -15.37 13.99
C LYS A 285 11.50 -15.56 15.27
N ASP A 286 12.75 -15.15 15.28
CA ASP A 286 13.66 -15.20 16.43
C ASP A 286 13.44 -14.09 17.46
N VAL A 287 12.48 -13.19 17.20
CA VAL A 287 12.16 -12.02 18.02
C VAL A 287 10.72 -12.00 18.51
N ALA A 288 9.78 -12.55 17.73
CA ALA A 288 8.39 -12.74 18.15
C ALA A 288 8.32 -13.84 19.23
N GLY A 289 7.61 -13.58 20.33
CA GLY A 289 7.44 -14.57 21.40
C GLY A 289 6.70 -15.81 20.89
N GLU A 290 7.10 -17.01 21.33
CA GLU A 290 6.49 -18.30 20.92
C GLU A 290 5.03 -18.47 21.42
N ASN A 291 4.52 -17.54 22.23
CA ASN A 291 3.20 -17.61 22.86
C ASN A 291 2.24 -16.46 22.47
N ALA A 292 2.43 -15.83 21.30
CA ALA A 292 1.56 -14.76 20.81
C ALA A 292 0.59 -15.22 19.72
#